data_AF-A0AAE3JF89-F1
#
_entry.id   AF-A0AAE3JF89-F1
#
_cell.length_a   1.000
_cell.length_b   1.000
_cell.length_c   1.000
_cell.angle_alpha   90.00
_cell.angle_beta   90.00
_cell.angle_gamma   90.00
#
_symmetry.space_group_name_H-M   'P 1'
#
loop_
_entity.id
_entity.type
_entity.pdbx_description
1 polymer ?
#
loop_
_entity_poly.entity_id
_entity_poly.type
_entity_poly.pdbx_seq_one_letter_code
_entity_poly.pdbx_strand_id
1 'polypeptide(L)' 'MDVRPILNRFQVPPDDQKYVMCYHISGLMAIINEWLKEDCRDSVEHIVAIMQLCIKQKFSA' A
#
# COMPACT_ATOMS: atom_id res chain seq x y z
N MET A 1 -11.52 10.70 1.80
CA MET A 1 -11.58 9.93 0.53
C MET A 1 -12.19 8.59 0.89
N ASP A 2 -13.37 8.26 0.35
CA ASP A 2 -14.03 6.99 0.65
C ASP A 2 -13.39 5.87 -0.18
N VAL A 3 -12.71 4.92 0.46
CA VAL A 3 -11.99 3.80 -0.18
C VAL A 3 -12.87 2.56 -0.38
N ARG A 4 -14.12 2.57 0.09
CA ARG A 4 -15.07 1.46 -0.11
C ARG A 4 -15.26 1.09 -1.60
N PRO A 5 -15.32 2.04 -2.56
CA PRO A 5 -15.50 1.70 -3.98
C PRO A 5 -14.37 0.84 -4.56
N ILE A 6 -13.11 1.07 -4.14
CA ILE A 6 -11.97 0.31 -4.69
C ILE A 6 -11.93 -1.10 -4.11
N LEU A 7 -12.18 -1.26 -2.81
CA LEU A 7 -12.19 -2.56 -2.15
C LEU A 7 -13.34 -3.45 -2.65
N ASN A 8 -14.50 -2.85 -2.94
CA ASN A 8 -15.62 -3.55 -3.59
C ASN A 8 -15.22 -4.08 -4.99
N ARG A 9 -14.48 -3.30 -5.78
CA ARG A 9 -13.99 -3.73 -7.10
C ARG A 9 -13.04 -4.93 -7.01
N PHE A 10 -12.24 -5.00 -5.96
CA PHE A 10 -11.35 -6.13 -5.68
C PHE A 10 -12.03 -7.27 -4.90
N GLN A 11 -13.36 -7.22 -4.72
CA GLN A 11 -14.16 -8.27 -4.07
C GLN A 11 -13.71 -8.58 -2.63
N VAL A 12 -13.18 -7.57 -1.92
CA VAL A 12 -12.82 -7.73 -0.50
C VAL A 12 -14.09 -7.80 0.35
N PRO A 13 -14.29 -8.86 1.16
CA PRO A 13 -15.45 -9.00 2.03
C PRO A 13 -15.62 -7.78 2.94
N PRO A 14 -16.84 -7.28 3.18
CA PRO A 14 -17.08 -6.07 3.99
C PRO A 14 -16.39 -6.09 5.36
N ASP A 15 -16.39 -7.24 6.02
CA ASP A 15 -15.80 -7.41 7.36
C ASP A 15 -14.26 -7.32 7.35
N ASP A 16 -13.65 -7.62 6.20
CA ASP A 16 -12.20 -7.59 6.00
C ASP A 16 -11.69 -6.23 5.51
N GLN A 17 -12.57 -5.39 4.93
CA GLN A 17 -12.18 -4.13 4.27
C GLN A 17 -11.36 -3.21 5.17
N LYS A 18 -11.74 -3.10 6.46
CA LYS A 18 -11.01 -2.26 7.41
C LYS A 18 -9.58 -2.75 7.64
N TYR A 19 -9.37 -4.07 7.68
CA TYR A 19 -8.06 -4.67 7.91
C TYR A 19 -7.18 -4.58 6.67
N VAL A 20 -7.74 -4.89 5.50
CA VAL A 20 -7.04 -4.77 4.21
C VAL A 20 -6.61 -3.33 3.97
N MET A 21 -7.46 -2.36 4.27
CA MET A 21 -7.10 -0.94 4.14
C MET A 21 -6.00 -0.53 5.12
N CYS A 22 -6.13 -0.93 6.38
CA CYS A 22 -5.10 -0.67 7.38
C CYS A 22 -3.73 -1.25 6.97
N TYR A 23 -3.70 -2.47 6.46
CA TYR A 23 -2.50 -3.13 5.96
C TYR A 23 -1.81 -2.32 4.85
N HIS A 24 -2.56 -1.96 3.80
CA HIS A 24 -1.98 -1.23 2.67
C HIS A 24 -1.49 0.16 3.07
N ILE A 25 -2.27 0.92 3.85
CA ILE A 25 -1.85 2.25 4.31
C ILE A 25 -0.61 2.13 5.19
N SER A 26 -0.61 1.20 6.15
CA SER A 26 0.52 1.05 7.07
C SER A 26 1.80 0.62 6.34
N GLY A 27 1.69 -0.29 5.37
CA GLY A 27 2.83 -0.70 4.54
C GLY A 27 3.37 0.45 3.68
N LEU A 28 2.50 1.24 3.06
CA LEU A 28 2.91 2.42 2.29
C LEU A 28 3.58 3.48 3.17
N MET A 29 3.02 3.74 4.35
CA MET A 29 3.61 4.68 5.32
C MET A 29 4.99 4.21 5.81
N ALA A 30 5.19 2.90 5.98
CA ALA A 30 6.50 2.36 6.35
C ALA A 30 7.58 2.66 5.29
N ILE A 31 7.25 2.50 4.00
CA ILE A 31 8.16 2.82 2.89
C ILE A 31 8.48 4.33 2.87
N ILE A 32 7.47 5.19 3.02
CA ILE A 32 7.65 6.65 3.06
C ILE A 32 8.53 7.05 4.24
N ASN A 33 8.29 6.50 5.43
CA ASN A 33 9.07 6.81 6.62
C ASN A 33 10.53 6.41 6.46
N GLU A 34 10.82 5.30 5.80
CA GLU A 34 12.21 4.89 5.52
C GLU A 34 12.89 5.86 4.54
N TRP A 35 12.20 6.27 3.49
CA TRP A 35 12.71 7.26 2.54
C TRP A 35 12.98 8.63 3.20
N LEU A 36 12.11 9.04 4.13
CA LEU A 36 12.27 10.27 4.91
C LEU A 36 13.49 10.26 5.84
N LYS A 37 13.85 9.11 6.42
CA LYS A 37 15.05 9.00 7.29
C LYS A 37 16.34 9.32 6.53
N GLU A 38 16.37 9.00 5.24
CA GLU A 38 17.48 9.23 4.34
C GLU A 38 17.33 10.55 3.56
N ASP A 39 16.59 11.53 4.11
CA ASP A 39 16.33 12.85 3.51
C ASP A 39 15.80 12.77 2.07
N CYS A 40 14.92 11.81 1.83
CA CYS A 40 14.33 11.57 0.52
C CYS A 40 15.36 11.39 -0.62
N ARG A 41 16.50 10.76 -0.34
CA ARG A 41 17.62 10.60 -1.29
C ARG A 41 17.27 9.96 -2.62
N ASP A 42 16.44 8.92 -2.60
CA ASP A 42 16.02 8.22 -3.82
C ASP A 42 14.96 9.02 -4.60
N SER A 43 14.90 8.84 -5.91
CA SER A 43 13.86 9.47 -6.73
C SER A 43 12.45 8.98 -6.37
N VAL A 44 11.45 9.83 -6.59
CA VAL A 44 10.03 9.47 -6.43
C VAL A 44 9.69 8.24 -7.28
N GLU A 45 10.21 8.15 -8.50
CA GLU A 45 9.98 7.04 -9.42
C GLU A 45 10.49 5.72 -8.84
N HIS A 46 11.66 5.74 -8.20
CA HIS A 46 12.22 4.57 -7.53
C HIS A 46 11.32 4.13 -6.37
N ILE A 47 10.91 5.06 -5.50
CA ILE A 47 10.05 4.76 -4.36
C ILE A 47 8.67 4.23 -4.80
N VAL A 48 8.10 4.79 -5.86
CA VAL A 48 6.86 4.27 -6.48
C VAL A 48 7.06 2.84 -6.99
N ALA A 49 8.20 2.52 -7.61
CA ALA A 49 8.50 1.17 -8.05
C ALA A 49 8.59 0.19 -6.86
N ILE A 50 9.18 0.60 -5.73
CA ILE A 50 9.22 -0.19 -4.50
C ILE A 50 7.81 -0.40 -3.94
N MET A 51 6.98 0.63 -3.84
CA MET A 51 5.58 0.49 -3.41
C MET A 51 4.81 -0.50 -4.29
N GLN A 52 4.98 -0.41 -5.61
CA GLN A 52 4.35 -1.34 -6.55
C GLN A 52 4.87 -2.77 -6.39
N LEU A 53 6.16 -2.98 -6.13
CA LEU A 53 6.74 -4.30 -5.86
C LEU A 53 6.07 -4.95 -4.65
N CYS A 54 5.88 -4.20 -3.56
CA CYS A 54 5.24 -4.68 -2.34
C CYS A 54 3.75 -5.03 -2.56
N ILE A 55 3.03 -4.24 -3.37
CA ILE A 55 1.61 -4.47 -3.66
C ILE A 55 1.39 -5.62 -4.66
N LYS A 56 2.32 -5.84 -5.60
CA LYS A 56 2.21 -6.87 -6.64
C LYS A 56 2.48 -8.30 -6.15
N GLN A 57 2.83 -8.51 -4.89
CA GLN A 57 2.97 -9.86 -4.35
C GLN A 57 1.59 -10.53 -4.33
N LYS A 58 1.40 -11.52 -5.21
CA LYS A 58 0.19 -12.33 -5.26
C LYS A 58 0.00 -12.99 -3.89
N PHE A 59 -1.14 -12.74 -3.25
CA PHE A 59 -1.70 -13.69 -2.29
C PHE A 59 -1.95 -14.98 -3.07
N SER A 60 -1.02 -15.93 -2.96
CA SER A 60 -1.34 -17.32 -3.26
C SER A 60 -2.11 -17.83 -2.05
N ALA A 61 -3.42 -17.97 -2.21
CA ALA A 61 -4.23 -18.77 -1.30
C ALA A 61 -3.78 -20.23 -1.34
#